data_AF-A0A0R1WKP3-F1
#
_entry.id   AF-A0A0R1WKP3-F1
#
_cell.length_a   1.000
_cell.length_b   1.000
_cell.length_c   1.000
_cell.angle_alpha   90.00
_cell.angle_beta   90.00
_cell.angle_gamma   90.00
#
_symmetry.space_group_name_H-M   'P 1'
#
loop_
_entity.id
_entity.type
_entity.pdbx_description
1 polymer ?
#
loop_
_entity_poly.entity_id
_entity_poly.type
_entity_poly.pdbx_seq_one_letter_code
_entity_poly.pdbx_strand_id
1 'polypeptide(L)' 'MIVVKFIFGIGAILIGIWQIYISKQYFNNLRKQSSPLILALIALIASLAFAAFLLVYGVRTLLF' A
#
# COMPACT_ATOMS: atom_id res chain seq x y z
N MET A 1 13.33 20.69 9.99
CA MET A 1 13.69 19.28 9.67
C MET A 1 12.71 18.27 10.29
N ILE A 2 12.33 18.40 11.57
CA ILE A 2 11.37 17.50 12.25
C ILE A 2 9.96 17.51 11.65
N VAL A 3 9.41 18.68 11.33
CA VAL A 3 8.07 18.81 10.73
C VAL A 3 7.96 18.06 9.40
N VAL A 4 9.01 18.10 8.58
CA VAL A 4 9.09 17.41 7.29
C VAL A 4 9.09 15.89 7.47
N LYS A 5 9.82 15.37 8.46
CA LYS A 5 9.80 13.94 8.82
C LYS A 5 8.42 13.46 9.24
N PHE A 6 7.69 14.26 10.03
CA PHE A 6 6.32 13.93 10.41
C PHE A 6 5.38 13.89 9.21
N ILE A 7 5.44 14.89 8.32
CA ILE A 7 4.58 14.94 7.12
C ILE A 7 4.83 13.72 6.22
N PHE A 8 6.09 13.42 5.91
CA PHE A 8 6.42 12.29 5.04
C PHE A 8 6.20 10.94 5.71
N GLY A 9 6.50 10.82 7.01
CA GLY A 9 6.32 9.59 7.77
C GLY A 9 4.85 9.21 7.93
N ILE A 10 4.04 10.16 8.44
CA ILE A 10 2.58 9.97 8.60
C ILE A 10 1.92 9.80 7.24
N GLY A 11 2.32 10.61 6.24
CA GLY A 11 1.81 10.50 4.88
C GLY A 11 2.06 9.12 4.26
N ALA A 12 3.28 8.58 4.40
CA ALA A 12 3.61 7.24 3.92
C ALA A 12 2.79 6.15 4.62
N ILE A 13 2.55 6.28 5.93
CA ILE A 13 1.73 5.34 6.68
C ILE A 13 0.27 5.38 6.22
N LEU A 14 -0.31 6.58 6.07
CA LEU A 14 -1.68 6.76 5.60
C LEU A 14 -1.88 6.19 4.19
N ILE A 15 -0.92 6.44 3.28
CA ILE A 15 -0.96 5.88 1.92
C ILE A 15 -0.81 4.35 1.98
N GLY A 16 0.07 3.81 2.82
CA GLY A 16 0.22 2.37 3.00
C GLY A 16 -1.07 1.70 3.47
N ILE A 17 -1.76 2.28 4.45
CA ILE A 17 -3.06 1.80 4.95
C ILE A 17 -4.13 1.88 3.83
N TRP A 18 -4.20 3.00 3.13
CA TRP A 18 -5.12 3.18 2.01
C TRP A 18 -4.90 2.16 0.90
N GLN A 19 -3.63 1.86 0.59
CA GLN A 19 -3.28 0.88 -0.44
C GLN A 19 -3.70 -0.55 -0.05
N ILE A 20 -3.61 -0.90 1.24
CA ILE A 20 -4.13 -2.19 1.74
C ILE A 20 -5.66 -2.23 1.57
N TYR A 21 -6.36 -1.15 1.90
CA TYR A 21 -7.81 -1.06 1.75
C TYR A 21 -8.25 -1.25 0.29
N ILE A 22 -7.62 -0.53 -0.65
CA ILE A 22 -7.89 -0.67 -2.09
C ILE A 22 -7.52 -2.06 -2.60
N SER A 23 -6.40 -2.63 -2.16
CA SER A 23 -6.01 -3.99 -2.55
C SER A 23 -7.05 -5.01 -2.10
N LYS A 24 -7.63 -4.87 -0.90
CA LYS A 24 -8.73 -5.72 -0.43
C LYS A 24 -9.99 -5.57 -1.32
N GLN A 25 -10.35 -4.35 -1.67
CA GLN A 25 -11.49 -4.09 -2.56
C GLN A 25 -11.24 -4.68 -3.95
N TYR A 26 -10.03 -4.53 -4.48
CA TYR A 26 -9.60 -5.10 -5.75
C TYR A 26 -9.70 -6.62 -5.73
N PHE A 27 -9.16 -7.30 -4.72
CA PHE A 27 -9.26 -8.76 -4.54
C PHE A 27 -10.70 -9.25 -4.52
N ASN A 28 -11.59 -8.56 -3.81
CA ASN A 28 -13.01 -8.92 -3.76
C ASN A 28 -13.69 -8.78 -5.13
N ASN A 29 -13.26 -7.82 -5.94
CA ASN A 29 -13.77 -7.60 -7.29
C ASN A 29 -13.18 -8.59 -8.32
N LEU A 30 -12.02 -9.20 -8.06
CA LEU A 30 -11.43 -10.22 -8.94
C LEU A 30 -12.37 -11.40 -9.19
N ARG A 31 -13.19 -11.76 -8.20
CA ARG A 31 -14.21 -12.82 -8.34
C ARG A 31 -15.30 -12.49 -9.35
N LYS A 32 -15.49 -11.21 -9.69
CA LYS A 32 -16.51 -10.74 -10.63
C LYS A 32 -15.92 -10.28 -11.97
N GLN A 33 -14.59 -10.34 -12.12
CA GLN A 33 -13.89 -9.73 -13.24
C GLN A 33 -13.54 -10.79 -14.31
N SER A 34 -13.83 -10.48 -15.58
CA SER A 34 -13.57 -11.36 -16.73
C SER A 34 -12.09 -11.42 -17.13
N SER A 35 -11.20 -10.72 -16.41
CA SER A 35 -9.78 -10.60 -16.72
C SER A 35 -9.01 -11.85 -16.23
N PRO A 36 -7.85 -12.17 -16.82
CA PRO A 36 -7.05 -13.32 -16.40
C PRO A 36 -6.65 -13.19 -14.92
N LEU A 37 -7.17 -14.09 -14.07
CA LEU A 37 -6.99 -14.08 -12.61
C LEU A 37 -5.51 -13.95 -12.19
N ILE A 38 -4.60 -14.59 -12.94
CA ILE A 38 -3.17 -14.61 -12.66
C ILE A 38 -2.57 -13.20 -12.76
N LEU A 39 -2.88 -12.45 -13.80
CA LEU A 39 -2.36 -11.08 -13.98
C LEU A 39 -2.89 -10.15 -12.88
N ALA A 40 -4.14 -10.33 -12.50
CA ALA A 40 -4.78 -9.53 -11.47
C ALA A 40 -4.21 -9.84 -10.07
N LEU A 41 -3.90 -11.11 -9.78
CA LEU A 41 -3.20 -11.51 -8.56
C LEU A 41 -1.76 -10.95 -8.50
N ILE A 42 -1.04 -10.92 -9.61
CA ILE A 42 0.30 -10.31 -9.67
C ILE A 42 0.22 -8.81 -9.33
N ALA A 43 -0.76 -8.10 -9.90
CA ALA A 43 -0.99 -6.69 -9.60
C ALA A 43 -1.34 -6.46 -8.12
N LEU A 44 -2.16 -7.33 -7.53
CA LEU A 44 -2.49 -7.31 -6.11
C LEU A 44 -1.23 -7.49 -5.24
N ILE A 45 -0.41 -8.50 -5.54
CA ILE A 45 0.82 -8.80 -4.78
C ILE A 45 1.80 -7.62 -4.87
N ALA A 46 2.00 -7.05 -6.06
CA ALA A 46 2.84 -5.88 -6.25
C ALA A 46 2.33 -4.67 -5.45
N SER A 47 1.01 -4.44 -5.45
CA SER A 47 0.38 -3.38 -4.67
C SER A 47 0.57 -3.56 -3.16
N LEU A 48 0.44 -4.79 -2.66
CA LEU A 48 0.67 -5.12 -1.24
C LEU A 48 2.15 -4.98 -0.84
N ALA A 49 3.07 -5.39 -1.70
CA ALA A 49 4.50 -5.19 -1.47
C ALA A 49 4.86 -3.71 -1.39
N PHE A 50 4.27 -2.88 -2.27
CA PHE A 50 4.43 -1.43 -2.22
C PHE A 50 3.86 -0.83 -0.93
N ALA A 51 2.68 -1.28 -0.49
CA ALA A 51 2.10 -0.85 0.77
C ALA A 51 3.00 -1.19 1.98
N ALA A 52 3.57 -2.39 2.01
CA ALA A 52 4.50 -2.81 3.06
C ALA A 52 5.76 -1.93 3.08
N PHE A 53 6.31 -1.61 1.91
CA PHE A 53 7.46 -0.71 1.79
C PHE A 53 7.16 0.70 2.32
N LEU A 54 6.00 1.26 1.97
CA LEU A 54 5.56 2.56 2.47
C LEU A 54 5.38 2.58 3.99
N LEU A 55 4.82 1.52 4.57
CA LEU A 55 4.69 1.40 6.02
C LEU A 55 6.05 1.36 6.71
N VAL A 56 6.97 0.53 6.22
CA VAL A 56 8.33 0.43 6.77
C VAL A 56 9.09 1.75 6.62
N TYR A 57 9.01 2.39 5.45
CA TYR A 57 9.60 3.70 5.21
C TYR A 57 9.01 4.77 6.14
N GLY A 58 7.69 4.81 6.27
CA GLY A 58 7.00 5.76 7.13
C GLY A 58 7.42 5.62 8.60
N VAL A 59 7.46 4.39 9.11
CA VAL A 59 7.92 4.12 10.48
C VAL A 59 9.39 4.49 10.65
N ARG A 60 10.28 4.12 9.72
CA ARG A 60 11.69 4.50 9.80
C ARG A 60 11.90 6.01 9.79
N THR A 61 11.15 6.74 8.97
CA THR A 61 11.24 8.20 8.85
C THR A 61 10.77 8.93 10.11
N LEU A 62 9.84 8.32 10.87
CA LEU A 62 9.37 8.86 12.15
C LEU A 62 10.33 8.56 13.30
N LEU A 63 11.02 7.43 13.26
CA LEU A 63 11.92 6.98 14.33
C LEU A 63 13.35 7.52 14.21
N PHE A 64 13.88 7.67 12.99
CA PHE A 64 15.28 8.05 12.73
C PHE A 64 15.39 9.36 11.98
#